data_AF-A0A958J563-F1
#
_entry.id   AF-A0A958J563-F1
#
_cell.length_a   1.000
_cell.length_b   1.000
_cell.length_c   1.000
_cell.angle_alpha   90.00
_cell.angle_beta   90.00
_cell.angle_gamma   90.00
#
_symmetry.space_group_name_H-M   'P 1'
#
loop_
_entity.id
_entity.type
_entity.pdbx_description
1 polymer ?
#
loop_
_entity_poly.entity_id
_entity_poly.type
_entity_poly.pdbx_seq_one_letter_code
_entity_poly.pdbx_strand_id
1 'polypeptide(L)'
;LGMALAFGLSGYLLNATGFDVEMGGAQTASTFFWMRVFDVLIPAVAAALSIWAVASFKITEEKSAEIREQLDARHKKAEAAPAAAS
;
A
#
# COMPACT_ATOMS: atom_id res chain seq x y z
N LEU A 1 1.28 2.05 -11.48
CA LEU A 1 2.25 2.69 -10.58
C LEU A 1 3.01 1.66 -9.72
N GLY A 2 2.33 0.87 -8.88
CA GLY A 2 3.00 -0.12 -8.01
C GLY A 2 3.89 -1.14 -8.75
N MET A 3 3.39 -1.74 -9.84
CA MET A 3 4.16 -2.68 -10.66
C MET A 3 5.38 -2.03 -11.34
N ALA A 4 5.26 -0.78 -11.79
CA ALA A 4 6.37 -0.06 -12.40
C ALA A 4 7.49 0.22 -11.39
N LEU A 5 7.13 0.58 -10.15
CA LEU A 5 8.06 0.70 -9.03
C LEU A 5 8.73 -0.65 -8.70
N ALA A 6 7.96 -1.73 -8.65
CA ALA A 6 8.49 -3.07 -8.39
C ALA A 6 9.52 -3.49 -9.45
N PHE A 7 9.23 -3.26 -10.73
CA PHE A 7 10.19 -3.53 -11.80
C PHE A 7 11.40 -2.58 -11.79
N GLY A 8 11.22 -1.32 -11.40
CA GLY A 8 12.34 -0.39 -11.25
C GLY A 8 13.30 -0.76 -10.11
N LEU A 9 12.76 -1.35 -9.04
CA LEU A 9 13.53 -1.73 -7.85
C LEU A 9 14.10 -3.16 -7.92
N SER A 10 13.56 -4.04 -8.75
CA SER A 10 13.97 -5.44 -8.82
C SER A 10 15.44 -5.63 -9.21
N GLY A 11 15.96 -4.81 -10.14
CA GLY A 11 17.37 -4.85 -10.53
C GLY A 11 18.32 -4.45 -9.39
N TYR A 12 17.94 -3.44 -8.60
CA TYR A 12 18.70 -3.03 -7.43
C TYR A 12 18.72 -4.12 -6.34
N LEU A 13 17.57 -4.76 -6.10
CA LEU A 13 17.46 -5.86 -5.13
C LEU A 13 18.35 -7.05 -5.49
N LEU A 14 18.44 -7.39 -6.78
CA LEU A 14 19.32 -8.46 -7.26
C LEU A 14 20.79 -8.15 -6.98
N ASN A 15 21.23 -6.92 -7.26
CA ASN A 15 22.59 -6.50 -6.92
C ASN A 15 22.82 -6.52 -5.39
N ALA A 16 21.84 -6.07 -4.61
CA ALA A 16 21.93 -6.03 -3.16
C ALA A 16 22.02 -7.43 -2.50
N THR A 17 21.52 -8.49 -3.15
CA THR A 17 21.66 -9.87 -2.65
C THR A 17 23.02 -10.48 -2.98
N GLY A 18 23.82 -9.83 -3.82
CA GLY A 18 25.07 -10.38 -4.36
C GLY A 18 24.82 -11.41 -5.46
N PHE A 19 23.74 -11.26 -6.22
CA PHE A 19 23.48 -12.09 -7.40
C PHE A 19 24.41 -11.69 -8.55
N ASP A 20 25.01 -12.70 -9.17
CA ASP A 20 25.86 -12.54 -10.34
C ASP A 20 25.35 -13.41 -11.49
N VAL A 21 24.98 -12.79 -12.61
CA VAL A 21 24.51 -13.51 -13.81
C VAL A 21 25.56 -14.48 -14.34
N GLU A 22 26.85 -14.14 -14.27
CA GLU A 22 27.93 -14.94 -14.87
C GLU A 22 28.14 -16.26 -14.13
N MET A 23 27.84 -16.30 -12.82
CA MET A 23 27.91 -17.51 -12.02
C MET A 23 26.76 -18.50 -12.30
N GLY A 24 25.71 -18.08 -13.02
CA GLY A 24 24.55 -18.91 -13.32
C GLY A 24 23.97 -19.56 -12.06
N GLY A 25 23.92 -20.89 -12.03
CA GLY A 25 23.44 -21.67 -10.88
C GLY A 25 24.43 -21.85 -9.74
N ALA A 26 25.72 -21.54 -9.93
CA ALA A 26 26.78 -21.70 -8.94
C ALA A 26 26.85 -20.51 -7.96
N GLN A 27 25.70 -20.00 -7.52
CA GLN A 27 25.63 -18.90 -6.56
C GLN A 27 26.10 -19.34 -5.18
N THR A 28 26.65 -18.39 -4.43
CA THR A 28 27.08 -18.64 -3.05
C THR A 28 25.89 -18.90 -2.13
N ALA A 29 26.12 -19.63 -1.03
CA ALA A 29 25.09 -19.84 -0.01
C ALA A 29 24.57 -18.52 0.59
N SER A 30 25.44 -17.51 0.71
CA SER A 30 25.06 -16.16 1.16
C SER A 30 24.12 -15.46 0.19
N THR A 31 24.33 -15.58 -1.13
CA THR A 31 23.44 -14.98 -2.13
C THR A 31 22.03 -15.57 -2.02
N PHE A 32 21.92 -16.91 -1.92
CA PHE A 32 20.63 -17.57 -1.71
C PHE A 32 19.97 -17.18 -0.39
N PHE A 33 20.75 -17.01 0.67
CA PHE A 33 20.24 -16.55 1.96
C PHE A 33 19.62 -15.16 1.83
N TRP A 34 20.33 -14.20 1.23
CA TRP A 34 19.83 -12.84 1.07
C TRP A 34 18.61 -12.75 0.17
N MET A 35 18.56 -13.51 -0.93
CA MET A 35 17.35 -13.57 -1.78
C MET A 35 16.12 -13.99 -0.97
N ARG A 36 16.24 -15.03 -0.14
CA ARG A 36 15.14 -15.48 0.73
C ARG A 36 14.77 -14.45 1.79
N VAL A 37 15.76 -13.74 2.34
CA VAL A 37 15.50 -12.66 3.31
C VAL A 37 14.66 -11.58 2.67
N PHE A 38 14.99 -11.12 1.46
CA PHE A 38 14.20 -10.10 0.77
C PHE A 38 12.80 -10.61 0.38
N ASP A 39 12.69 -11.85 -0.10
CA ASP A 39 11.39 -12.47 -0.45
C ASP A 39 10.43 -12.55 0.75
N VAL A 40 10.94 -12.68 1.97
CA VAL A 40 10.12 -12.68 3.19
C VAL A 40 9.92 -11.28 3.75
N LEU A 41 10.97 -10.46 3.77
CA LEU A 41 10.97 -9.15 4.42
C LEU A 41 10.07 -8.16 3.68
N ILE A 42 10.10 -8.14 2.34
CA ILE A 42 9.31 -7.18 1.55
C ILE A 42 7.80 -7.39 1.77
N PRO A 43 7.24 -8.60 1.65
CA PRO A 43 5.83 -8.84 1.98
C PRO A 43 5.51 -8.56 3.45
N ALA A 44 6.40 -8.91 4.38
CA ALA A 44 6.18 -8.67 5.81
C ALA A 44 6.06 -7.18 6.14
N VAL A 45 6.95 -6.34 5.59
CA VAL A 45 6.90 -4.88 5.78
C VAL A 45 5.67 -4.30 5.11
N ALA A 46 5.32 -4.74 3.90
CA ALA A 46 4.11 -4.29 3.22
C ALA A 46 2.84 -4.62 4.03
N ALA A 47 2.76 -5.82 4.60
CA ALA A 47 1.67 -6.22 5.47
C ALA A 47 1.62 -5.38 6.76
N ALA A 48 2.76 -5.13 7.40
CA ALA A 48 2.84 -4.29 8.58
C ALA A 48 2.38 -2.85 8.29
N LEU A 49 2.79 -2.27 7.16
CA LEU A 49 2.34 -0.94 6.72
C LEU A 49 0.83 -0.92 6.43
N SER A 50 0.30 -2.00 5.84
CA SER A 50 -1.14 -2.14 5.61
C SER A 50 -1.93 -2.16 6.92
N ILE A 51 -1.50 -2.98 7.89
CA ILE A 51 -2.11 -3.04 9.23
C ILE A 51 -2.03 -1.69 9.91
N TRP A 52 -0.86 -1.03 9.87
CA TRP A 52 -0.68 0.29 10.46
C TRP A 52 -1.59 1.35 9.81
N ALA A 53 -1.71 1.36 8.48
CA ALA A 53 -2.60 2.28 7.78
C ALA A 53 -4.06 2.08 8.21
N VAL A 54 -4.53 0.83 8.25
CA VAL A 54 -5.90 0.51 8.72
C VAL A 54 -6.10 0.92 10.18
N ALA A 55 -5.15 0.58 11.06
CA ALA A 55 -5.22 0.95 12.48
C ALA A 55 -5.20 2.46 12.71
N SER A 56 -4.55 3.22 11.82
CA SER A 56 -4.49 4.69 11.90
C SER A 56 -5.80 5.34 11.48
N PHE A 57 -6.62 4.68 10.65
CA PHE A 57 -7.99 5.10 10.39
C PHE A 57 -8.89 4.70 11.57
N LYS A 58 -9.01 5.60 12.54
CA LYS A 58 -10.07 5.55 13.55
C LYS A 58 -11.45 5.68 12.87
N ILE A 59 -12.03 4.56 12.42
CA ILE A 59 -13.46 4.47 12.13
C ILE A 59 -14.15 4.36 13.49
N THR A 60 -14.15 5.45 14.25
CA THR A 60 -14.99 5.54 15.44
C THR A 60 -16.44 5.67 14.99
N GLU A 61 -17.36 5.10 15.76
CA GLU A 61 -18.80 5.26 15.54
C GLU A 61 -19.17 6.74 15.41
N GLU A 62 -18.54 7.58 16.22
CA GLU A 62 -18.63 9.04 16.19
C GLU A 62 -18.23 9.65 14.83
N LYS A 63 -17.10 9.23 14.25
CA LYS A 63 -16.68 9.71 12.91
C LYS A 63 -17.64 9.26 11.82
N SER A 64 -18.17 8.04 11.93
CA SER A 64 -19.16 7.51 10.98
C SER A 64 -20.48 8.28 11.06
N ALA A 65 -20.92 8.63 12.28
CA ALA A 65 -22.09 9.46 12.52
C ALA A 65 -21.90 10.88 11.97
N GLU A 66 -20.75 11.51 12.24
CA GLU A 66 -20.40 12.84 11.73
C GLU A 66 -20.39 12.87 10.19
N ILE A 67 -19.74 11.88 9.56
CA ILE A 67 -19.72 11.77 8.09
C ILE A 67 -21.13 11.62 7.53
N ARG A 68 -22.00 10.84 8.18
CA ARG A 68 -23.39 10.65 7.77
C ARG A 68 -24.21 11.93 7.89
N GLU A 69 -24.05 12.68 8.98
CA GLU A 69 -24.71 13.98 9.14
C GLU A 69 -24.26 14.98 8.06
N GLN A 70 -22.96 15.03 7.77
CA GLN A 70 -22.42 15.87 6.70
C GLN A 70 -22.95 15.48 5.31
N LEU A 71 -23.09 14.17 5.04
CA LEU A 71 -23.68 13.65 3.80
C LEU A 71 -25.16 14.03 3.68
N ASP A 72 -25.95 13.85 4.75
CA ASP A 72 -27.37 14.18 4.79
C ASP A 72 -27.60 15.70 4.61
N ALA A 73 -26.76 16.54 5.23
CA ALA A 73 -26.81 17.99 5.06
C ALA A 73 -26.52 18.42 3.61
N ARG A 74 -25.56 17.77 2.95
CA ARG A 74 -25.26 18.01 1.53
C ARG A 74 -26.42 17.58 0.63
N HIS A 75 -27.03 16.42 0.91
CA HIS A 75 -28.20 15.93 0.18
C HIS A 75 -29.38 16.89 0.31
N LYS A 76 -29.73 17.32 1.53
CA LYS A 76 -30.80 18.29 1.77
C LYS A 76 -30.55 19.62 1.05
N LYS A 77 -29.31 20.11 1.04
CA LYS A 77 -28.95 21.34 0.31
C LYS A 77 -29.08 21.18 -1.21
N ALA A 78 -28.72 20.00 -1.75
CA ALA A 78 -28.87 19.71 -3.17
C ALA A 78 -30.34 19.57 -3.58
N GLU A 79 -31.19 19.02 -2.72
CA GLU A 79 -32.64 18.87 -2.94
C GLU A 79 -33.40 20.20 -2.82
N ALA A 80 -32.93 21.12 -1.97
CA ALA A 80 -33.47 22.47 -1.85
C ALA A 80 -33.07 23.41 -3.01
N ALA A 81 -31.97 23.10 -3.72
CA ALA A 81 -31.45 23.94 -4.81
C ALA A 81 -32.39 24.07 -6.04
N PRO A 82 -33.07 23.02 -6.54
CA PRO A 82 -34.03 23.18 -7.64
C PRO A 82 -35.34 23.87 -7.24
N ALA A 83 -35.68 23.94 -5.94
CA ALA A 83 -36.92 24.56 -5.47
C ALA A 83 -36.81 26.08 -5.19
N ALA A 84 -35.59 26.62 -5.11
CA ALA A 84 -35.34 28.05 -4.85
C ALA A 84 -35.09 28.88 -6.13
N ALA A 85 -35.07 28.23 -7.31
CA ALA A 85 -34.79 28.85 -8.61
C ALA A 85 -36.05 29.08 -9.48
N SER A 86 -37.23 28.93 -8.91
CA SER A 86 -38.54 29.11 -9.55
C SER A 86 -39.37 30.17 -8.86
#